data_AF-A0A7L3GHS9-F1
#
_entry.id   AF-A0A7L3GHS9-F1
#
_cell.length_a   1.000
_cell.length_b   1.000
_cell.length_c   1.000
_cell.angle_alpha   90.00
_cell.angle_beta   90.00
_cell.angle_gamma   90.00
#
_symmetry.space_group_name_H-M   'P 1'
#
loop_
_entity.id
_entity.type
_entity.pdbx_description
1 polymer ?
#
loop_
_entity_poly.entity_id
_entity_poly.type
_entity_poly.pdbx_seq_one_letter_code
_entity_poly.pdbx_strand_id
1 'polypeptide(L)'
;HLCRPCHNREKARGLGKYICQKCHAIIDEQPLIFKNDPYHPDHFNCANCGKELTADARELKGELYCLPCHDKMGVPICGACRRPIEGRVVNAMGKQWHVEVNIR
;
A
#
# COMPACT_ATOMS: atom_id res chain seq x y z
N HIS A 1 1.36 30.52 26.02
CA HIS A 1 1.78 29.97 24.71
C HIS A 1 1.50 28.48 24.69
N LEU A 2 0.63 28.01 23.80
CA LEU A 2 0.34 26.57 23.66
C LEU A 2 1.51 25.87 22.98
N CYS A 3 1.80 24.65 23.42
CA CYS A 3 2.85 23.82 22.83
C CYS A 3 2.53 23.50 21.35
N ARG A 4 3.54 23.40 20.48
CA ARG A 4 3.37 23.06 19.04
C ARG A 4 2.44 21.84 18.80
N PRO A 5 2.55 20.72 19.57
CA PRO A 5 1.60 19.61 19.45
C PRO A 5 0.20 19.89 20.04
N CYS A 6 0.08 20.79 21.03
CA CYS A 6 -1.20 21.25 21.56
C CYS A 6 -1.96 22.06 20.50
N HIS A 7 -1.26 22.96 19.80
CA HIS A 7 -1.81 23.80 18.74
C HIS A 7 -2.30 22.97 17.54
N ASN A 8 -1.54 21.95 17.15
CA ASN A 8 -1.93 21.04 16.08
C ASN A 8 -3.21 20.24 16.44
N ARG A 9 -3.35 19.86 17.71
CA ARG A 9 -4.52 19.11 18.21
C ARG A 9 -5.80 19.92 18.22
N GLU A 10 -5.70 21.17 18.68
CA GLU A 10 -6.84 22.10 18.66
C GLU A 10 -7.27 22.40 17.21
N LYS A 11 -6.31 22.59 16.29
CA LYS A 11 -6.61 22.78 14.86
C LYS A 11 -7.23 21.55 14.20
N ALA A 12 -6.68 20.36 14.45
CA ALA A 12 -7.19 19.12 13.87
C ALA A 12 -8.64 18.85 14.31
N ARG A 13 -8.97 19.11 15.60
CA ARG A 13 -10.33 19.00 16.13
C ARG A 13 -11.30 19.99 15.46
N GLY A 14 -10.83 21.20 15.13
CA GLY A 14 -11.65 22.20 14.43
C GLY A 14 -11.87 21.91 12.94
N LEU A 15 -10.95 21.18 12.30
CA LEU A 15 -10.99 20.87 10.87
C LEU A 15 -11.49 19.45 10.56
N GLY A 16 -11.73 18.61 11.57
CA GLY A 16 -12.06 17.20 11.39
C GLY A 16 -10.92 16.38 10.78
N LYS A 17 -9.68 16.80 11.01
CA LYS A 17 -8.47 16.16 10.47
C LYS A 17 -7.83 15.23 11.50
N TYR A 18 -7.02 14.29 11.02
CA TYR A 18 -6.30 13.34 11.85
C TYR A 18 -4.91 13.86 12.18
N ILE A 19 -4.31 13.36 13.27
CA ILE A 19 -2.94 13.71 13.67
C ILE A 19 -2.10 12.46 13.55
N CYS A 20 -1.00 12.54 12.80
CA CYS A 20 -0.12 11.41 12.66
C CYS A 20 0.60 11.08 13.97
N GLN A 21 0.54 9.84 14.41
CA GLN A 21 1.21 9.41 15.65
C GLN A 21 2.75 9.38 15.57
N LYS A 22 3.33 9.36 14.37
CA LYS A 22 4.79 9.34 14.18
C LYS A 22 5.41 10.73 14.26
N CYS A 23 4.78 11.73 13.64
CA CYS A 23 5.33 13.09 13.54
C CYS A 23 4.51 14.16 14.28
N HIS A 24 3.35 13.80 14.83
CA HIS A 24 2.42 14.70 15.54
C HIS A 24 1.98 15.93 14.72
N ALA A 25 2.05 15.82 13.39
CA ALA A 25 1.53 16.80 12.45
C ALA A 25 0.12 16.44 11.98
N ILE A 26 -0.62 17.45 11.54
CA ILE A 26 -1.97 17.29 11.02
C ILE A 26 -1.87 16.64 9.64
N ILE A 27 -2.65 15.58 9.44
CA ILE A 27 -2.80 14.89 8.16
C ILE A 27 -3.83 15.68 7.36
N ASP A 28 -3.38 16.38 6.32
CA ASP A 28 -4.25 17.19 5.46
C ASP A 28 -5.07 16.31 4.49
N GLU A 29 -4.48 15.20 4.08
CA GLU A 29 -5.06 14.19 3.20
C GLU A 29 -5.70 13.02 3.98
N GLN A 30 -5.99 11.90 3.30
CA GLN A 30 -6.54 10.72 3.98
C GLN A 30 -5.47 10.05 4.86
N PRO A 31 -5.78 9.75 6.14
CA PRO A 31 -4.85 9.05 7.01
C PRO A 31 -4.71 7.59 6.58
N LEU A 32 -3.49 7.07 6.63
CA LEU A 32 -3.26 5.64 6.58
C LEU A 32 -3.47 5.08 7.98
N ILE A 33 -4.46 4.19 8.13
CA ILE A 33 -4.70 3.50 9.41
C ILE A 33 -3.81 2.26 9.46
N PHE A 34 -2.81 2.29 10.32
CA PHE A 34 -1.91 1.17 10.55
C PHE A 34 -1.95 0.78 12.02
N LYS A 35 -2.21 -0.49 12.31
CA LYS A 35 -2.39 -1.00 13.68
C LYS A 35 -3.39 -0.18 14.53
N ASN A 36 -4.48 0.28 13.91
CA ASN A 36 -5.53 1.10 14.53
C ASN A 36 -5.14 2.55 14.87
N ASP A 37 -3.98 3.02 14.43
CA ASP A 37 -3.53 4.40 14.60
C ASP A 37 -3.40 5.13 13.23
N PRO A 38 -3.71 6.44 13.17
CA PRO A 38 -3.57 7.22 11.95
C PRO A 38 -2.13 7.70 11.73
N TYR A 39 -1.67 7.56 10.50
CA TYR A 39 -0.35 8.00 10.07
C TYR A 39 -0.38 8.66 8.70
N HIS A 40 0.66 9.45 8.40
CA HIS A 40 0.88 9.89 7.03
C HIS A 40 1.28 8.70 6.16
N PRO A 41 0.66 8.54 4.99
CA PRO A 41 1.04 7.49 4.05
C PRO A 41 2.47 7.68 3.52
N ASP A 42 2.94 8.93 3.41
CA ASP A 42 4.33 9.33 3.10
C ASP A 42 5.40 8.71 4.02
N HIS A 43 5.04 8.46 5.29
CA HIS A 43 5.98 7.86 6.25
C HIS A 43 6.24 6.38 6.04
N PHE A 44 5.51 5.75 5.12
CA PHE A 44 5.64 4.35 4.80
C PHE A 44 5.94 4.17 3.31
N ASN A 45 6.82 3.22 3.05
CA ASN A 45 7.24 2.86 1.71
C ASN A 45 6.82 1.42 1.45
N CYS A 46 6.47 1.13 0.21
CA CYS A 46 6.10 -0.22 -0.16
C CYS A 46 7.30 -1.16 0.01
N ALA A 47 7.10 -2.26 0.75
CA ALA A 47 8.14 -3.28 0.92
C ALA A 47 8.59 -3.93 -0.41
N ASN A 48 7.73 -3.93 -1.44
CA ASN A 48 8.04 -4.53 -2.74
C ASN A 48 8.74 -3.58 -3.72
N CYS A 49 8.26 -2.33 -3.86
CA CYS A 49 8.77 -1.39 -4.87
C CYS A 49 9.49 -0.16 -4.29
N GLY A 50 9.49 0.03 -2.97
CA GLY A 50 10.09 1.17 -2.29
C GLY A 50 9.36 2.50 -2.47
N LYS A 51 8.29 2.54 -3.28
CA LYS A 51 7.51 3.76 -3.53
C LYS A 51 6.75 4.21 -2.29
N GLU A 52 6.61 5.51 -2.10
CA GLU A 52 5.74 6.12 -1.10
C GLU A 52 4.33 5.54 -1.21
N LEU A 53 3.79 5.17 -0.06
CA LEU A 53 2.45 4.63 0.04
C LEU A 53 1.42 5.77 0.01
N THR A 54 0.17 5.39 -0.26
CA THR A 54 -0.99 6.28 -0.19
C THR A 54 -1.97 5.76 0.86
N ALA A 55 -3.04 6.51 1.14
CA ALA A 55 -4.08 6.08 2.07
C ALA A 55 -4.72 4.72 1.70
N ASP A 56 -4.64 4.32 0.43
CA ASP A 56 -5.12 3.02 -0.04
C ASP A 56 -4.14 1.85 0.19
N ALA A 57 -2.98 2.09 0.79
CA ALA A 57 -2.01 1.04 1.04
C ALA A 57 -2.61 -0.09 1.88
N ARG A 58 -2.17 -1.32 1.59
CA ARG A 58 -2.69 -2.52 2.23
C ARG A 58 -1.60 -3.18 3.06
N GLU A 59 -1.95 -3.52 4.29
CA GLU A 59 -1.11 -4.36 5.13
C GLU A 59 -1.25 -5.82 4.69
N LEU A 60 -0.12 -6.48 4.47
CA LEU A 60 -0.06 -7.91 4.21
C LEU A 60 1.10 -8.51 5.01
N LYS A 61 0.81 -9.52 5.84
CA LYS A 61 1.81 -10.21 6.69
C LYS A 61 2.64 -9.27 7.59
N GLY A 62 2.08 -8.13 8.00
CA GLY A 62 2.77 -7.15 8.84
C GLY A 62 3.64 -6.13 8.10
N GLU A 63 3.65 -6.17 6.77
CA GLU A 63 4.31 -5.17 5.92
C GLU A 63 3.27 -4.40 5.10
N LEU A 64 3.57 -3.15 4.77
CA LEU A 64 2.67 -2.32 3.96
C LEU A 64 3.07 -2.36 2.48
N TYR A 65 2.06 -2.57 1.65
CA TYR A 65 2.20 -2.69 0.21
C TYR A 65 1.37 -1.65 -0.52
N CYS A 66 1.92 -1.18 -1.64
CA CYS A 66 1.22 -0.30 -2.56
C CYS A 66 0.03 -1.06 -3.16
N LEU A 67 -1.11 -0.42 -3.42
CA LEU A 67 -2.25 -1.05 -4.09
C LEU A 67 -1.85 -1.94 -5.28
N PRO A 68 -1.07 -1.44 -6.27
CA PRO A 68 -0.69 -2.27 -7.42
C PRO A 68 0.28 -3.40 -7.08
N CYS A 69 1.07 -3.27 -6.01
CA CYS A 69 1.95 -4.33 -5.53
C CYS A 69 1.15 -5.43 -4.85
N HIS A 70 0.21 -5.02 -3.99
CA HIS A 70 -0.70 -5.90 -3.29
C HIS A 70 -1.60 -6.65 -4.27
N ASP A 71 -2.12 -5.97 -5.28
CA ASP A 71 -2.92 -6.57 -6.36
C ASP A 71 -2.11 -7.62 -7.14
N LYS A 72 -0.87 -7.29 -7.51
CA LYS A 72 0.06 -8.21 -8.18
C LYS A 72 0.47 -9.42 -7.36
N MET A 73 0.41 -9.37 -6.03
CA MET A 73 0.72 -10.54 -5.18
C MET A 73 -0.30 -11.67 -5.37
N GLY A 74 -1.52 -11.35 -5.80
CA GLY A 74 -2.51 -12.35 -6.22
C GLY A 74 -2.30 -12.85 -7.64
N VAL A 75 -1.40 -12.23 -8.40
CA VAL A 75 -1.19 -12.53 -9.82
C VAL A 75 -0.10 -13.60 -9.96
N PRO A 76 -0.44 -14.78 -10.50
CA PRO A 76 0.54 -15.85 -10.71
C PRO A 76 1.65 -15.42 -11.68
N ILE A 77 2.90 -15.82 -11.37
CA ILE A 77 4.08 -15.53 -12.20
C ILE A 77 4.25 -16.62 -13.25
N CYS A 78 4.50 -16.24 -14.50
CA CYS A 78 4.76 -17.17 -15.57
C CYS A 78 6.12 -17.87 -15.42
N GLY A 79 6.12 -19.20 -15.52
CA GLY A 79 7.31 -20.04 -15.45
C GLY A 79 8.32 -19.82 -16.60
N ALA A 80 7.87 -19.29 -17.75
CA ALA A 80 8.74 -18.97 -18.90
C ALA A 80 9.41 -17.60 -18.77
N CYS A 81 8.60 -16.54 -18.71
CA CYS A 81 9.09 -15.17 -18.86
C CYS A 81 9.31 -14.46 -17.52
N ARG A 82 8.95 -15.10 -16.39
CA ARG A 82 9.03 -14.55 -15.03
C ARG A 82 8.29 -13.21 -14.85
N ARG A 83 7.27 -12.96 -15.67
CA ARG A 83 6.39 -11.80 -15.56
C ARG A 83 5.05 -12.19 -14.92
N PRO A 84 4.37 -11.27 -14.21
CA PRO A 84 3.02 -11.51 -13.70
C PRO A 84 2.04 -11.79 -14.86
N ILE A 85 1.14 -12.75 -14.66
CA ILE A 85 0.10 -13.15 -15.62
C ILE A 85 -1.19 -12.38 -15.31
N GLU A 86 -1.32 -11.18 -15.87
CA GLU A 86 -2.56 -10.40 -15.79
C GLU A 86 -3.63 -11.07 -16.69
N GLY A 87 -4.42 -11.98 -16.14
CA GLY A 87 -5.51 -12.64 -16.87
C GLY A 87 -5.65 -14.15 -16.62
N ARG A 88 -6.04 -14.88 -17.68
CA ARG A 88 -6.29 -16.33 -17.60
C ARG A 88 -4.95 -17.07 -17.45
N VAL A 89 -4.91 -18.07 -16.58
CA VAL A 89 -3.71 -18.90 -16.34
C VAL A 89 -3.91 -20.33 -16.79
N VAL A 90 -2.84 -20.92 -17.33
CA VAL A 90 -2.75 -22.36 -17.54
C VAL A 90 -1.80 -22.97 -16.53
N ASN A 91 -2.29 -23.99 -15.84
CA ASN A 91 -1.49 -24.84 -14.96
C ASN A 91 -1.01 -26.05 -15.77
N ALA A 92 0.30 -26.17 -15.96
CA ALA A 92 0.91 -27.31 -16.65
C ALA A 92 2.17 -27.74 -15.89
N MET A 93 2.31 -29.05 -15.64
CA MET A 93 3.45 -29.64 -14.90
C MET A 93 3.75 -28.95 -13.55
N GLY A 94 2.72 -28.55 -12.81
CA GLY A 94 2.87 -27.86 -11.52
C GLY A 94 3.37 -26.41 -11.62
N LYS A 95 3.41 -25.82 -12.82
CA LYS A 95 3.80 -24.43 -13.06
C LYS A 95 2.69 -23.64 -13.75
N GLN A 96 2.66 -22.33 -13.52
CA GLN A 96 1.69 -21.39 -14.10
C GLN A 96 2.31 -20.65 -15.29
N TRP A 97 1.54 -20.46 -16.37
CA TRP A 97 2.02 -19.82 -17.59
C TRP A 97 0.96 -18.85 -18.14
N HIS A 98 1.41 -17.83 -18.88
CA HIS A 98 0.52 -16.94 -19.64
C HIS A 98 -0.38 -17.76 -20.55
N VAL A 99 -1.68 -17.48 -20.54
CA VAL A 99 -2.59 -17.98 -21.58
C VAL A 99 -2.37 -17.12 -22.82
N GLU A 100 -1.37 -17.48 -23.62
CA GLU A 100 -1.28 -16.98 -24.99
C GLU A 100 -1.22 -18.18 -25.93
N VAL A 101 -2.20 -18.18 -26.84
CA VAL A 101 -2.47 -19.19 -27.85
C VAL A 101 -1.29 -19.22 -28.81
N ASN A 102 -0.60 -20.37 -28.84
CA ASN A 102 0.36 -20.84 -29.84
C ASN A 102 0.38 -20.00 -31.14
N ILE A 103 1.15 -18.92 -31.17
CA ILE A 103 1.61 -18.36 -32.44
C ILE A 103 2.85 -19.18 -32.82
N ARG A 104 2.63 -19.92 -33.89
CA ARG A 104 3.45 -20.97 -34.50
C ARG A 104 4.89 -20.56 -34.75
#